data_AF-A0A7S4SAP6-F1
#
_entry.id   AF-A0A7S4SAP6-F1
#
_cell.length_a   1.000
_cell.length_b   1.000
_cell.length_c   1.000
_cell.angle_alpha   90.00
_cell.angle_beta   90.00
_cell.angle_gamma   90.00
#
_symmetry.space_group_name_H-M   'P 1'
#
loop_
_entity.id
_entity.type
_entity.pdbx_description
1 polymer ?
#
loop_
_entity_poly.entity_id
_entity_poly.type
_entity_poly.pdbx_seq_one_letter_code
_entity_poly.pdbx_strand_id
1 'polypeptide(L)'
;MKFASFGITAVTASLLSRFSHAGFPDDEDGSLNRHLARKLGKNDNGNGIRPEEDNHTIDLIVKYKNEDGHIIADSYDKTGRGRDISVKYHTEVITTNKEYMEALKNDPNIESVEVDSEIYALPNMRGYVPTGERGRRLEEETPYGIDMVNPEPRLEQGIHPIKVCVIDTGYDNNHTDLPKLDDDADGFSPYTGKTWNHDGNGHGTHCA
;
A
#
# COMPACT_ATOMS: atom_id res chain seq x y z
N MET A 1 1.83 20.97 -32.93
CA MET A 1 0.41 20.73 -32.59
C MET A 1 0.24 21.03 -31.10
N LYS A 2 -0.83 21.69 -30.69
CA LYS A 2 -1.12 21.98 -29.27
C LYS A 2 -1.65 20.69 -28.64
N PHE A 3 -0.89 20.08 -27.74
CA PHE A 3 -1.47 19.08 -26.84
C PHE A 3 -2.35 19.83 -25.84
N ALA A 4 -3.66 19.61 -25.95
CA ALA A 4 -4.62 20.06 -24.96
C ALA A 4 -4.47 19.20 -23.70
N SER A 5 -4.55 19.86 -22.55
CA SER A 5 -4.50 19.28 -21.21
C SER A 5 -5.37 18.03 -21.09
N PHE A 6 -4.78 16.92 -20.65
CA PHE A 6 -5.52 15.73 -20.23
C PHE A 6 -5.54 15.65 -18.71
N GLY A 7 -6.74 15.60 -18.13
CA GLY A 7 -6.94 15.17 -16.75
C GLY A 7 -6.87 13.65 -16.69
N ILE A 8 -5.75 13.12 -16.21
CA ILE A 8 -5.68 11.77 -15.66
C ILE A 8 -6.37 11.84 -14.30
N THR A 9 -7.53 11.20 -14.17
CA THR A 9 -8.12 10.97 -12.86
C THR A 9 -7.84 9.54 -12.43
N ALA A 10 -6.97 9.33 -11.44
CA ALA A 10 -7.00 8.08 -10.70
C ALA A 10 -8.34 7.99 -9.93
N VAL A 11 -8.75 6.80 -9.51
CA VAL A 11 -9.89 6.63 -8.60
C VAL A 11 -9.45 5.83 -7.38
N THR A 12 -9.69 6.44 -6.23
CA THR A 12 -9.54 5.92 -4.86
C THR A 12 -9.82 4.42 -4.63
N ALA A 13 -8.84 3.74 -4.02
CA ALA A 13 -9.10 2.80 -2.94
C ALA A 13 -8.68 3.51 -1.65
N SER A 14 -9.65 3.82 -0.78
CA SER A 14 -9.40 4.41 0.53
C SER A 14 -8.55 3.44 1.35
N LEU A 15 -7.28 3.78 1.59
CA LEU A 15 -6.45 3.12 2.59
C LEU A 15 -5.75 4.17 3.44
N LEU A 16 -6.42 4.64 4.49
CA LEU A 16 -5.81 5.59 5.41
C LEU A 16 -4.69 4.91 6.21
N SER A 17 -3.49 5.50 6.17
CA SER A 17 -2.42 5.16 7.09
C SER A 17 -1.55 6.36 7.44
N ARG A 18 -1.59 6.73 8.74
CA ARG A 18 -0.83 7.73 9.54
C ARG A 18 -1.56 9.09 9.68
N PHE A 19 -1.75 9.66 10.88
CA PHE A 19 -0.80 9.91 11.98
C PHE A 19 -1.43 9.93 13.38
N SER A 20 -0.53 9.83 14.36
CA SER A 20 -0.70 9.95 15.81
C SER A 20 -1.01 11.38 16.31
N HIS A 21 -1.51 11.40 17.56
CA HIS A 21 -1.62 12.52 18.53
C HIS A 21 -2.87 13.41 18.51
N ALA A 22 -3.85 13.06 19.35
CA ALA A 22 -4.43 13.95 20.36
C ALA A 22 -5.10 13.08 21.45
N GLY A 23 -4.66 13.23 22.71
CA GLY A 23 -5.12 12.39 23.82
C GLY A 23 -6.52 12.74 24.32
N PHE A 24 -7.17 11.75 24.95
CA PHE A 24 -8.33 11.87 25.84
C PHE A 24 -8.48 10.53 26.63
N PRO A 25 -9.16 10.53 27.79
CA PRO A 25 -8.64 10.06 29.07
C PRO A 25 -8.81 8.57 29.32
N ASP A 26 -8.02 8.07 30.28
CA ASP A 26 -8.11 6.74 30.87
C ASP A 26 -9.52 6.46 31.39
N ASP A 27 -10.29 5.61 30.70
CA ASP A 27 -11.49 5.00 31.25
C ASP A 27 -11.29 3.49 31.39
N GLU A 28 -11.43 3.06 32.64
CA GLU A 28 -11.27 1.71 33.12
C GLU A 28 -12.30 0.73 32.51
N ASP A 29 -11.85 -0.28 31.78
CA ASP A 29 -12.37 -1.66 31.92
C ASP A 29 -11.38 -2.71 31.40
N GLY A 30 -10.25 -2.83 32.09
CA GLY A 30 -9.26 -3.89 31.87
C GLY A 30 -9.67 -5.26 32.43
N SER A 31 -10.96 -5.59 32.53
CA SER A 31 -11.41 -6.82 33.20
C SER A 31 -11.47 -8.06 32.31
N LEU A 32 -11.71 -7.91 31.00
CA LEU A 32 -11.80 -9.03 30.05
C LEU A 32 -10.44 -9.65 29.69
N ASN A 33 -9.38 -8.84 29.63
CA ASN A 33 -8.02 -9.32 29.31
C ASN A 33 -7.36 -10.15 30.42
N ARG A 34 -7.89 -10.13 31.65
CA ARG A 34 -7.34 -10.92 32.76
C ARG A 34 -7.77 -12.38 32.75
N HIS A 35 -8.88 -12.73 32.09
CA HIS A 35 -9.39 -14.10 32.13
C HIS A 35 -8.66 -15.03 31.16
N LEU A 36 -8.16 -14.50 30.04
CA LEU A 36 -7.35 -15.24 29.08
C LEU A 36 -5.88 -15.39 29.54
N ALA A 37 -5.31 -14.34 30.16
CA ALA A 37 -3.94 -14.35 30.66
C ALA A 37 -3.70 -15.32 31.84
N ARG A 38 -4.75 -15.72 32.57
CA ARG A 38 -4.64 -16.62 33.75
C ARG A 38 -4.45 -18.09 33.41
N LYS A 39 -4.56 -18.48 32.14
CA LYS A 39 -4.43 -19.88 31.69
C LYS A 39 -3.01 -20.28 31.27
N LEU A 40 -2.03 -19.38 31.36
CA LEU A 40 -0.62 -19.67 31.06
C LEU A 40 0.25 -19.39 32.29
N GLY A 41 1.07 -20.37 32.64
CA GLY A 41 1.59 -20.59 33.99
C GLY A 41 2.59 -19.56 34.52
N LYS A 42 2.49 -19.33 35.83
CA LYS A 42 3.59 -18.86 36.68
C LYS A 42 4.78 -19.80 36.57
N ASN A 43 5.98 -19.24 36.43
CA ASN A 43 7.21 -19.76 37.01
C ASN A 43 8.08 -18.56 37.41
N ASP A 44 8.17 -18.34 38.71
CA ASP A 44 9.05 -17.36 39.33
C ASP A 44 10.48 -17.90 39.30
N ASN A 45 11.44 -17.16 38.73
CA ASN A 45 12.86 -17.20 39.10
C ASN A 45 13.58 -15.98 38.49
N GLY A 46 13.94 -15.04 39.36
CA GLY A 46 14.67 -13.83 39.01
C GLY A 46 16.10 -14.14 38.57
N ASN A 47 16.39 -13.85 37.30
CA ASN A 47 17.72 -13.44 36.87
C ASN A 47 17.53 -12.44 35.73
N GLY A 48 18.14 -11.26 35.86
CA GLY A 48 17.95 -10.13 34.95
C GLY A 48 18.54 -10.40 33.57
N ILE A 49 17.74 -11.02 32.70
CA ILE A 49 17.96 -11.05 31.27
C ILE A 49 17.39 -9.73 30.73
N ARG A 50 18.25 -8.87 30.18
CA ARG A 50 17.80 -7.74 29.34
C ARG A 50 16.82 -8.32 28.30
N PRO A 51 15.56 -7.86 28.19
CA PRO A 51 14.64 -8.42 27.24
C PRO A 51 15.27 -8.31 25.85
N GLU A 52 15.58 -9.45 25.27
CA GLU A 52 15.99 -9.58 23.88
C GLU A 52 14.81 -9.03 23.07
N GLU A 53 15.07 -7.94 22.34
CA GLU A 53 14.08 -7.25 21.51
C GLU A 53 13.84 -8.07 20.24
N ASP A 54 13.35 -9.29 20.39
CA ASP A 54 13.02 -10.18 19.29
C ASP A 54 11.79 -11.01 19.66
N ASN A 55 10.62 -10.57 19.21
CA ASN A 55 9.40 -11.35 19.37
C ASN A 55 8.54 -11.29 18.11
N HIS A 56 9.06 -11.84 17.02
CA HIS A 56 8.32 -12.54 15.95
C HIS A 56 6.93 -12.00 15.57
N THR A 57 6.78 -10.67 15.50
CA THR A 57 5.55 -10.06 15.00
C THR A 57 5.53 -10.13 13.49
N ILE A 58 4.36 -10.38 12.93
CA ILE A 58 4.08 -10.40 11.51
C ILE A 58 2.88 -9.52 11.21
N ASP A 59 2.91 -8.86 10.06
CA ASP A 59 1.77 -8.14 9.53
C ASP A 59 0.91 -9.11 8.72
N LEU A 60 -0.39 -9.12 8.99
CA LEU A 60 -1.36 -10.01 8.36
C LEU A 60 -2.45 -9.20 7.70
N ILE A 61 -2.85 -9.61 6.50
CA ILE A 61 -4.09 -9.19 5.87
C ILE A 61 -5.15 -10.24 6.25
N VAL A 62 -6.17 -9.82 6.97
CA VAL A 62 -7.26 -10.68 7.45
C VAL A 62 -8.54 -10.28 6.76
N LYS A 63 -9.19 -11.25 6.14
CA LYS A 63 -10.54 -11.08 5.58
C LYS A 63 -11.55 -11.74 6.50
N TYR A 64 -12.52 -10.98 7.00
CA TYR A 64 -13.52 -11.45 7.95
C TYR A 64 -14.90 -11.60 7.27
N LYS A 65 -15.77 -12.45 7.85
CA LYS A 65 -17.10 -12.73 7.26
C LYS A 65 -18.20 -11.83 7.80
N ASN A 66 -18.04 -11.35 9.02
CA ASN A 66 -19.04 -10.62 9.80
C ASN A 66 -18.36 -9.79 10.90
N GLU A 67 -19.17 -8.99 11.61
CA GLU A 67 -18.71 -8.12 12.71
C GLU A 67 -17.97 -8.90 13.81
N ASP A 68 -18.43 -10.11 14.16
CA ASP A 68 -17.74 -10.94 15.15
C ASP A 68 -16.32 -11.29 14.69
N GLY A 69 -16.14 -11.58 13.40
CA GLY A 69 -14.83 -11.82 12.79
C GLY A 69 -13.92 -10.61 12.82
N HIS A 70 -14.47 -9.41 12.59
CA HIS A 70 -13.72 -8.16 12.73
C HIS A 70 -13.24 -7.95 14.18
N ILE A 71 -14.14 -8.09 15.16
CA ILE A 71 -13.79 -7.96 16.59
C ILE A 71 -12.74 -9.01 16.99
N ILE A 72 -12.85 -10.23 16.47
CA ILE A 72 -11.87 -11.29 16.71
C ILE A 72 -10.51 -10.88 16.16
N ALA A 73 -10.42 -10.50 14.88
CA ALA A 73 -9.15 -10.12 14.27
C ALA A 73 -8.50 -8.91 14.95
N ASP A 74 -9.27 -7.86 15.26
CA ASP A 74 -8.81 -6.68 16.01
C ASP A 74 -8.28 -7.06 17.40
N SER A 75 -8.92 -8.02 18.09
CA SER A 75 -8.45 -8.50 19.40
C SER A 75 -7.07 -9.17 19.38
N TYR A 76 -6.62 -9.64 18.21
CA TYR A 76 -5.28 -10.20 18.02
C TYR A 76 -4.25 -9.15 17.59
N ASP A 77 -4.65 -7.93 17.26
CA ASP A 77 -3.71 -6.85 16.94
C ASP A 77 -2.99 -6.35 18.19
N LYS A 78 -1.66 -6.49 18.18
CA LYS A 78 -0.81 -6.05 19.30
C LYS A 78 -0.52 -4.56 19.27
N THR A 79 -0.77 -3.91 18.14
CA THR A 79 -0.39 -2.52 17.96
C THR A 79 -1.48 -1.54 18.39
N GLY A 80 -2.72 -2.00 18.55
CA GLY A 80 -3.90 -1.13 18.63
C GLY A 80 -4.05 -0.26 17.38
N ARG A 81 -3.46 -0.70 16.25
CA ARG A 81 -3.46 -0.05 14.94
C ARG A 81 -4.02 -0.99 13.86
N GLY A 82 -4.68 -2.07 14.27
CA GLY A 82 -5.55 -2.90 13.45
C GLY A 82 -6.46 -1.98 12.67
N ARG A 83 -6.32 -1.98 11.35
CA ARG A 83 -7.05 -1.05 10.49
C ARG A 83 -7.84 -1.84 9.51
N ASP A 84 -9.14 -1.64 9.58
CA ASP A 84 -10.05 -2.01 8.52
C ASP A 84 -9.64 -1.26 7.24
N ILE A 85 -8.94 -1.98 6.35
CA ILE A 85 -8.54 -1.53 5.02
C ILE A 85 -9.78 -1.12 4.25
N SER A 86 -10.85 -1.90 4.42
CA SER A 86 -12.12 -1.61 3.79
C SER A 86 -13.24 -2.37 4.46
N VAL A 87 -14.06 -1.63 5.23
CA VAL A 87 -15.32 -2.14 5.79
C VAL A 87 -16.19 -2.76 4.68
N LYS A 88 -16.13 -2.20 3.46
CA LYS A 88 -16.86 -2.70 2.30
C LYS A 88 -16.39 -4.09 1.84
N TYR A 89 -15.10 -4.39 1.97
CA TYR A 89 -14.51 -5.66 1.56
C TYR A 89 -14.22 -6.59 2.75
N HIS A 90 -14.60 -6.19 3.95
CA HIS A 90 -14.37 -6.92 5.20
C HIS A 90 -12.91 -7.35 5.37
N THR A 91 -11.99 -6.40 5.24
CA THR A 91 -10.54 -6.69 5.21
C THR A 91 -9.80 -5.74 6.13
N GLU A 92 -8.92 -6.26 6.96
CA GLU A 92 -8.09 -5.47 7.87
C GLU A 92 -6.63 -5.91 7.85
N VAL A 93 -5.71 -4.98 8.16
CA VAL A 93 -4.32 -5.31 8.48
C VAL A 93 -4.15 -5.30 9.99
N ILE A 94 -3.59 -6.38 10.52
CA ILE A 94 -3.21 -6.50 11.94
C ILE A 94 -1.73 -6.86 12.09
N THR A 95 -1.10 -6.39 13.15
CA THR A 95 0.25 -6.81 13.52
C THR A 95 0.16 -7.74 14.73
N THR A 96 0.51 -9.01 14.57
CA THR A 96 0.36 -10.01 15.64
C THR A 96 1.55 -10.97 15.72
N ASN A 97 1.60 -11.85 16.72
CA ASN A 97 2.63 -12.89 16.76
C ASN A 97 2.33 -13.96 15.72
N LYS A 98 3.37 -14.51 15.08
CA LYS A 98 3.24 -15.58 14.07
C LYS A 98 2.41 -16.79 14.51
N GLU A 99 2.45 -17.11 15.80
CA GLU A 99 1.72 -18.24 16.39
C GLU A 99 0.19 -18.09 16.31
N TYR A 100 -0.33 -16.85 16.28
CA TYR A 100 -1.77 -16.59 16.23
C TYR A 100 -2.37 -16.70 14.83
N MET A 101 -1.53 -16.78 13.78
CA MET A 101 -2.00 -16.93 12.41
C MET A 101 -2.86 -18.19 12.23
N GLU A 102 -2.46 -19.32 12.83
CA GLU A 102 -3.22 -20.57 12.73
C GLU A 102 -4.52 -20.53 13.52
N ALA A 103 -4.58 -19.78 14.63
CA ALA A 103 -5.82 -19.58 15.37
C ALA A 103 -6.84 -18.79 14.53
N LEU A 104 -6.40 -17.69 13.91
CA LEU A 104 -7.23 -16.88 13.02
C LEU A 104 -7.73 -17.67 11.80
N LYS A 105 -6.87 -18.47 11.16
CA LYS A 105 -7.28 -19.32 10.01
C LYS A 105 -8.36 -20.34 10.36
N ASN A 106 -8.37 -20.84 11.58
CA ASN A 106 -9.32 -21.86 12.03
C ASN A 106 -10.61 -21.26 12.61
N ASP A 107 -10.70 -19.94 12.73
CA ASP A 107 -11.89 -19.28 13.29
C ASP A 107 -13.05 -19.29 12.27
N PRO A 108 -14.26 -19.70 12.68
CA PRO A 108 -15.41 -19.79 11.77
C PRO A 108 -15.84 -18.43 11.20
N ASN A 109 -15.54 -17.31 11.86
CA ASN A 109 -15.88 -15.95 11.43
C ASN A 109 -14.82 -15.32 10.54
N ILE A 110 -13.67 -15.97 10.34
CA ILE A 110 -12.60 -15.52 9.44
C ILE A 110 -12.73 -16.24 8.08
N GLU A 111 -12.56 -15.48 7.00
CA GLU A 111 -12.58 -15.98 5.61
C GLU A 111 -11.18 -16.40 5.16
N SER A 112 -10.20 -15.53 5.32
CA SER A 112 -8.80 -15.82 4.97
C SER A 112 -7.82 -15.00 5.79
N VAL A 113 -6.58 -15.50 5.88
CA VAL A 113 -5.47 -14.85 6.56
C VAL A 113 -4.22 -15.02 5.70
N GLU A 114 -3.63 -13.91 5.31
CA GLU A 114 -2.45 -13.85 4.44
C GLU A 114 -1.37 -12.97 5.08
N VAL A 115 -0.10 -13.23 4.77
CA VAL A 115 1.01 -12.40 5.26
C VAL A 115 1.07 -11.14 4.41
N ASP A 116 1.07 -9.97 5.05
CA ASP A 116 1.33 -8.71 4.37
C ASP A 116 2.80 -8.68 3.95
N SER A 117 3.03 -8.72 2.64
CA SER A 117 4.36 -8.89 2.05
C SER A 117 4.77 -7.61 1.34
N GLU A 118 6.02 -7.20 1.53
CA GLU A 118 6.54 -6.04 0.81
C GLU A 118 6.68 -6.35 -0.69
N ILE A 119 6.11 -5.48 -1.53
CA ILE A 119 6.19 -5.55 -2.99
C ILE A 119 7.08 -4.40 -3.46
N TYR A 120 7.94 -4.69 -4.44
CA TYR A 120 8.85 -3.71 -5.03
C TYR A 120 8.50 -3.46 -6.49
N ALA A 121 8.71 -2.24 -6.95
CA ALA A 121 8.71 -1.92 -8.38
C ALA A 121 9.70 -2.84 -9.11
N LEU A 122 9.32 -3.27 -10.32
CA LEU A 122 10.19 -4.14 -11.10
C LEU A 122 11.50 -3.40 -11.40
N PRO A 123 12.65 -4.09 -11.28
CA PRO A 123 13.92 -3.43 -11.47
C PRO A 123 14.04 -2.91 -12.90
N ASN A 124 14.68 -1.76 -13.07
CA ASN A 124 15.01 -1.20 -14.39
C ASN A 124 15.91 -2.16 -15.16
N MET A 125 15.32 -3.02 -15.99
CA MET A 125 16.06 -3.91 -16.90
C MET A 125 16.38 -3.17 -18.21
N ARG A 126 17.04 -2.02 -18.11
CA ARG A 126 17.59 -1.39 -19.31
C ARG A 126 18.80 -2.21 -19.75
N GLY A 127 18.74 -2.80 -20.95
CA GLY A 127 19.93 -3.34 -21.61
C GLY A 127 21.05 -2.28 -21.62
N TYR A 128 22.31 -2.72 -21.49
CA TYR A 128 23.47 -1.83 -21.43
C TYR A 128 23.43 -0.78 -22.55
N VAL A 129 23.30 0.50 -22.18
CA VAL A 129 23.50 1.63 -23.09
C VAL A 129 24.88 2.20 -22.79
N PRO A 130 25.84 2.13 -23.75
CA PRO A 130 27.15 2.72 -23.59
C PRO A 130 27.04 4.17 -23.14
N THR A 131 27.79 4.52 -22.10
CA THR A 131 27.74 5.81 -21.40
C THR A 131 28.06 7.04 -22.27
N GLY A 132 28.48 6.85 -23.52
CA GLY A 132 28.82 7.91 -24.48
C GLY A 132 27.68 8.43 -25.36
N GLU A 133 26.53 7.73 -25.43
CA GLU A 133 25.38 8.11 -26.27
C GLU A 133 24.19 8.68 -25.47
N ARG A 134 24.39 8.99 -24.19
CA ARG A 134 23.38 9.67 -23.36
C ARG A 134 23.38 11.18 -23.63
N GLY A 135 23.41 11.55 -24.91
CA GLY A 135 23.18 12.93 -25.31
C GLY A 135 21.74 13.31 -25.02
N ARG A 136 21.52 14.46 -24.39
CA ARG A 136 20.19 15.05 -24.27
C ARG A 136 19.72 15.43 -25.67
N ARG A 137 18.96 14.55 -26.33
CA ARG A 137 18.21 14.90 -27.54
C ARG A 137 17.00 15.73 -27.09
N LEU A 138 16.83 16.90 -27.70
CA LEU A 138 15.73 17.83 -27.44
C LEU A 138 14.52 17.56 -28.34
N GLU A 139 14.67 16.62 -29.27
CA GLU A 139 13.65 16.23 -30.22
C GLU A 139 12.83 15.08 -29.64
N GLU A 140 11.53 15.08 -29.95
CA GLU A 140 10.63 13.98 -29.62
C GLU A 140 11.08 12.70 -30.35
N GLU A 141 11.07 11.57 -29.64
CA GLU A 141 11.40 10.27 -30.18
C GLU A 141 10.29 9.28 -29.86
N THR A 142 9.85 8.49 -30.85
CA THR A 142 8.94 7.38 -30.57
C THR A 142 9.75 6.19 -30.02
N PRO A 143 9.47 5.69 -28.80
CA PRO A 143 10.13 4.49 -28.29
C PRO A 143 9.79 3.26 -29.14
N TYR A 144 10.79 2.39 -29.38
CA TYR A 144 10.65 1.19 -30.22
C TYR A 144 9.41 0.33 -29.89
N GLY A 145 9.05 0.22 -28.61
CA GLY A 145 7.89 -0.55 -28.15
C GLY A 145 6.55 -0.04 -28.67
N ILE A 146 6.41 1.25 -28.93
CA ILE A 146 5.14 1.86 -29.39
C ILE A 146 4.82 1.39 -30.80
N ASP A 147 5.76 1.47 -31.73
CA ASP A 147 5.53 1.06 -33.13
C ASP A 147 5.33 -0.46 -33.26
N MET A 148 5.82 -1.27 -32.30
CA MET A 148 5.55 -2.71 -32.27
C MET A 148 4.08 -3.04 -31.98
N VAL A 149 3.40 -2.25 -31.13
CA VAL A 149 2.02 -2.52 -30.69
C VAL A 149 0.98 -1.61 -31.35
N ASN A 150 1.41 -0.52 -31.99
CA ASN A 150 0.56 0.42 -32.72
C ASN A 150 1.21 0.80 -34.06
N PRO A 151 1.34 -0.15 -35.01
CA PRO A 151 1.96 0.10 -36.31
C PRO A 151 1.09 1.01 -37.21
N GLU A 152 1.70 1.60 -38.23
CA GLU A 152 0.99 2.48 -39.17
C GLU A 152 -0.08 1.75 -40.00
N PRO A 153 -1.26 2.37 -40.25
CA PRO A 153 -1.69 3.67 -39.73
C PRO A 153 -1.98 3.60 -38.21
N ARG A 154 -1.41 4.52 -37.44
CA ARG A 154 -1.60 4.59 -35.98
C ARG A 154 -3.08 4.70 -35.62
N LEU A 155 -3.47 4.07 -34.51
CA LEU A 155 -4.80 4.28 -33.92
C LEU A 155 -5.00 5.75 -33.58
N GLU A 156 -6.12 6.30 -34.07
CA GLU A 156 -6.52 7.67 -33.76
C GLU A 156 -7.02 7.77 -32.31
N GLN A 157 -6.91 8.97 -31.74
CA GLN A 157 -7.42 9.24 -30.42
C GLN A 157 -8.95 9.14 -30.40
N GLY A 158 -9.47 8.34 -29.46
CA GLY A 158 -10.91 8.24 -29.23
C GLY A 158 -11.53 9.56 -28.75
N ILE A 159 -12.81 9.76 -29.05
CA ILE A 159 -13.56 10.98 -28.70
C ILE A 159 -14.01 11.05 -27.23
N HIS A 160 -13.83 9.98 -26.47
CA HIS A 160 -14.27 9.88 -25.09
C HIS A 160 -13.06 9.84 -24.15
N PRO A 161 -13.08 10.62 -23.05
CA PRO A 161 -12.02 10.55 -22.05
C PRO A 161 -12.05 9.19 -21.34
N ILE A 162 -10.88 8.59 -21.14
CA ILE A 162 -10.69 7.35 -20.40
C ILE A 162 -9.74 7.62 -19.23
N LYS A 163 -10.07 7.08 -18.06
CA LYS A 163 -9.24 7.16 -16.86
C LYS A 163 -8.36 5.91 -16.76
N VAL A 164 -7.07 6.11 -16.51
CA VAL A 164 -6.08 5.05 -16.31
C VAL A 164 -5.46 5.24 -14.92
N CYS A 165 -5.49 4.19 -14.10
CA CYS A 165 -4.85 4.20 -12.78
C CYS A 165 -3.54 3.43 -12.86
N VAL A 166 -2.44 4.11 -12.55
CA VAL A 166 -1.09 3.53 -12.48
C VAL A 166 -0.74 3.40 -11.00
N ILE A 167 -0.61 2.17 -10.51
CA ILE A 167 -0.24 1.87 -9.13
C ILE A 167 1.27 1.63 -9.09
N ASP A 168 2.02 2.68 -8.75
CA ASP A 168 3.48 2.66 -8.83
C ASP A 168 4.11 3.64 -7.80
N THR A 169 5.37 4.04 -7.98
CA THR A 169 6.14 4.87 -7.04
C THR A 169 5.69 6.33 -6.97
N GLY A 170 4.80 6.74 -7.87
CA GLY A 170 4.24 8.09 -7.95
C GLY A 170 4.20 8.60 -9.39
N TYR A 171 3.82 9.87 -9.54
CA TYR A 171 3.78 10.57 -10.83
C TYR A 171 4.39 11.97 -10.67
N ASP A 172 5.39 12.34 -11.46
CA ASP A 172 5.91 13.71 -11.46
C ASP A 172 5.00 14.67 -12.23
N ASN A 173 4.14 15.37 -11.49
CA ASN A 173 3.19 16.33 -12.07
C ASN A 173 3.83 17.60 -12.66
N ASN A 174 5.15 17.74 -12.56
CA ASN A 174 5.91 18.83 -13.18
C ASN A 174 6.71 18.37 -14.41
N HIS A 175 6.62 17.09 -14.81
CA HIS A 175 7.31 16.58 -15.98
C HIS A 175 6.75 17.21 -17.26
N THR A 176 7.62 17.74 -18.12
CA THR A 176 7.18 18.55 -19.28
C THR A 176 6.55 17.74 -20.41
N ASP A 177 6.83 16.44 -20.46
CA ASP A 177 6.31 15.52 -21.49
C ASP A 177 5.06 14.75 -21.03
N LEU A 178 4.66 14.92 -19.77
CA LEU A 178 3.48 14.27 -19.22
C LEU A 178 2.36 15.29 -18.97
N PRO A 179 1.08 14.88 -19.04
CA PRO A 179 -0.04 15.78 -18.77
C PRO A 179 0.03 16.38 -17.36
N LYS A 180 -0.21 17.68 -17.22
CA LYS A 180 -0.39 18.23 -15.89
C LYS A 180 -1.77 17.86 -15.35
N LEU A 181 -1.76 17.12 -14.25
CA LEU A 181 -2.94 16.64 -13.56
C LEU A 181 -3.44 17.72 -12.60
N ASP A 182 -4.74 18.00 -12.69
CA ASP A 182 -5.44 19.04 -11.95
C ASP A 182 -6.34 18.44 -10.85
N ASP A 183 -7.32 19.20 -10.37
CA ASP A 183 -8.20 18.79 -9.28
C ASP A 183 -9.15 17.63 -9.69
N ASP A 184 -9.32 17.39 -10.99
CA ASP A 184 -10.01 16.20 -11.47
C ASP A 184 -9.14 14.96 -11.27
N ALA A 185 -7.87 15.09 -10.90
CA ALA A 185 -6.98 13.98 -10.60
C ALA A 185 -6.98 13.59 -9.12
N ASP A 186 -7.25 12.31 -8.85
CA ASP A 186 -7.01 11.74 -7.52
C ASP A 186 -5.78 10.83 -7.51
N GLY A 187 -5.35 10.45 -6.32
CA GLY A 187 -4.29 9.50 -6.10
C GLY A 187 -4.00 9.34 -4.61
N PHE A 188 -3.20 8.34 -4.28
CA PHE A 188 -2.92 7.99 -2.90
C PHE A 188 -1.45 7.59 -2.70
N SER A 189 -0.88 7.97 -1.55
CA SER A 189 0.42 7.49 -1.09
C SER A 189 0.24 6.86 0.29
N PRO A 190 0.57 5.56 0.46
CA PRO A 190 0.56 4.91 1.78
C PRO A 190 1.69 5.42 2.69
N TYR A 191 2.63 6.18 2.12
CA TYR A 191 3.77 6.71 2.85
C TYR A 191 3.51 8.10 3.38
N THR A 192 3.75 8.22 4.66
CA THR A 192 3.55 9.43 5.44
C THR A 192 4.45 10.58 5.02
N GLY A 193 3.85 11.76 4.89
CA GLY A 193 4.54 12.95 4.41
C GLY A 193 4.92 12.89 2.94
N LYS A 194 4.46 11.88 2.19
CA LYS A 194 4.60 11.79 0.74
C LYS A 194 3.24 11.97 0.07
N THR A 195 3.26 12.54 -1.13
CA THR A 195 2.09 12.71 -1.98
C THR A 195 2.23 11.85 -3.22
N TRP A 196 1.11 11.42 -3.80
CA TRP A 196 1.09 10.57 -4.99
C TRP A 196 1.63 11.29 -6.24
N ASN A 197 1.42 12.61 -6.30
CA ASN A 197 1.80 13.50 -7.41
C ASN A 197 3.25 14.02 -7.32
N HIS A 198 4.08 13.32 -6.54
CA HIS A 198 5.52 13.54 -6.47
C HIS A 198 6.21 12.18 -6.47
N ASP A 199 6.82 11.82 -7.60
CA ASP A 199 7.56 10.57 -7.73
C ASP A 199 8.97 10.70 -7.14
N GLY A 200 9.21 10.01 -6.03
CA GLY A 200 10.52 9.98 -5.38
C GLY A 200 11.51 8.95 -5.94
N ASN A 201 11.08 8.10 -6.87
CA ASN A 201 11.89 7.02 -7.44
C ASN A 201 12.11 7.19 -8.95
N GLY A 202 11.06 7.56 -9.70
CA GLY A 202 11.07 7.75 -11.15
C GLY A 202 10.47 6.58 -11.95
N HIS A 203 10.26 5.41 -11.33
CA HIS A 203 9.67 4.25 -12.01
C HIS A 203 8.23 4.51 -12.44
N GLY A 204 7.39 5.07 -11.55
CA GLY A 204 6.00 5.40 -11.86
C GLY A 204 5.86 6.47 -12.94
N THR A 205 6.69 7.52 -12.89
CA THR A 205 6.74 8.56 -13.93
C THR A 205 7.18 8.00 -15.28
N HIS A 206 8.07 7.00 -15.30
CA HIS A 206 8.48 6.33 -16.53
C HIS A 206 7.40 5.38 -17.08
N CYS A 207 6.56 4.80 -16.21
CA CYS A 207 5.47 3.91 -16.59
C CYS A 207 4.24 4.67 -17.14
N ALA A 208 4.02 5.90 -16.68
CA ALA A 208 2.92 6.77 -17.09
C ALA A 208 3.13 7.37 -18.49
#